data_AF-A0A7D5R4W0-F1
#
_entry.id   AF-A0A7D5R4W0-F1
#
_cell.length_a   1.000
_cell.length_b   1.000
_cell.length_c   1.000
_cell.angle_alpha   90.00
_cell.angle_beta   90.00
_cell.angle_gamma   90.00
#
_symmetry.space_group_name_H-M   'P 1'
#
loop_
_entity.id
_entity.type
_entity.pdbx_description
1 polymer ?
#
loop_
_entity_poly.entity_id
_entity_poly.type
_entity_poly.pdbx_seq_one_letter_code
_entity_poly.pdbx_strand_id
1 'polypeptide(L)'
;MTGEDTPFYIWNPLAAKRISKILPNVKLITLFRNPVDRAYSNYYLGIRAGSENLSFEDAIQVELTSLKNPEIASENNLEKYTNPRSYIAKGFYADQLKIWLKLFQHEQLFITSTEDFESKPQKTLDDIYDFLQIPKNLVINLEKYKVSSYPKMKSETREFLVDFYKIHNAKLFNMIGRKFDWDK
;
A
#
# COMPACT_ATOMS: atom_id res chain seq x y z
N MET A 1 -6.25 20.75 -14.25
CA MET A 1 -5.64 19.45 -13.93
C MET A 1 -6.76 18.48 -13.59
N THR A 2 -6.66 17.23 -14.04
CA THR A 2 -7.65 16.18 -13.75
C THR A 2 -6.90 15.00 -13.14
N GLY A 3 -7.51 14.32 -12.18
CA GLY A 3 -6.96 13.13 -11.54
C GLY A 3 -8.07 12.16 -11.14
N GLU A 4 -7.68 10.92 -10.87
CA GLU A 4 -8.51 9.88 -10.28
C GLU A 4 -7.67 9.06 -9.31
N ASP A 5 -8.32 8.34 -8.41
CA ASP A 5 -7.66 7.38 -7.53
C ASP A 5 -8.34 6.02 -7.60
N THR A 6 -7.55 4.98 -7.90
CA THR A 6 -7.99 3.59 -7.85
C THR A 6 -6.92 2.74 -7.13
N PRO A 7 -7.10 2.42 -5.84
CA PRO A 7 -6.10 1.71 -5.04
C PRO A 7 -5.64 0.37 -5.64
N PHE A 8 -6.53 -0.30 -6.38
CA PHE A 8 -6.29 -1.62 -6.96
C PHE A 8 -5.36 -1.63 -8.18
N TYR A 9 -5.02 -0.46 -8.72
CA TYR A 9 -4.09 -0.39 -9.85
C TYR A 9 -2.69 -0.86 -9.47
N ILE A 10 -2.23 -0.60 -8.24
CA ILE A 10 -0.82 -0.79 -7.86
C ILE A 10 -0.30 -2.21 -8.12
N TRP A 11 -1.13 -3.25 -7.95
CA TRP A 11 -0.76 -4.64 -8.20
C TRP A 11 -1.24 -5.19 -9.56
N ASN A 12 -1.83 -4.37 -10.42
CA ASN A 12 -2.41 -4.81 -11.69
C ASN A 12 -1.50 -4.45 -12.90
N PRO A 13 -0.74 -5.40 -13.48
CA PRO A 13 0.13 -5.15 -14.62
C PRO A 13 -0.62 -4.78 -15.91
N LEU A 14 -1.88 -5.20 -16.07
CA LEU A 14 -2.69 -4.80 -17.22
C LEU A 14 -3.11 -3.34 -17.11
N ALA A 15 -3.45 -2.87 -15.90
CA ALA A 15 -3.72 -1.46 -15.65
C ALA A 15 -2.48 -0.62 -15.94
N ALA A 16 -1.33 -0.98 -15.37
CA ALA A 16 -0.07 -0.27 -15.59
C ALA A 16 0.31 -0.18 -17.07
N LYS A 17 0.21 -1.28 -17.83
CA LYS A 17 0.46 -1.30 -19.29
C LYS A 17 -0.51 -0.43 -20.09
N ARG A 18 -1.80 -0.42 -19.71
CA ARG A 18 -2.80 0.42 -20.39
C ARG A 18 -2.54 1.90 -20.12
N ILE A 19 -2.27 2.24 -18.87
CA ILE A 19 -1.95 3.62 -18.46
C ILE A 19 -0.67 4.09 -19.16
N SER A 20 0.39 3.29 -19.22
CA SER A 20 1.63 3.69 -19.89
C SER A 20 1.45 3.92 -21.39
N LYS A 21 0.55 3.17 -22.03
CA LYS A 21 0.22 3.33 -23.46
C LYS A 21 -0.63 4.58 -23.73
N ILE A 22 -1.62 4.85 -22.89
CA ILE A 22 -2.62 5.91 -23.12
C ILE A 22 -2.12 7.26 -22.58
N LEU A 23 -1.44 7.24 -21.42
CA LEU A 23 -0.98 8.41 -20.68
C LEU A 23 0.53 8.28 -20.37
N PRO A 24 1.40 8.30 -21.40
CA PRO A 24 2.84 8.04 -21.21
C PRO A 24 3.54 9.04 -20.29
N ASN A 25 3.01 10.28 -20.20
CA ASN A 25 3.58 11.36 -19.38
C ASN A 25 2.79 11.59 -18.07
N VAL A 26 1.95 10.65 -17.65
CA VAL A 26 1.18 10.78 -16.41
C VAL A 26 2.10 10.88 -15.21
N LYS A 27 1.66 11.61 -14.19
CA LYS A 27 2.26 11.64 -12.86
C LYS A 27 1.51 10.67 -11.95
N LEU A 28 2.23 9.75 -11.34
CA LEU A 28 1.69 8.69 -10.49
C LEU A 28 2.04 9.01 -9.04
N ILE A 29 1.05 8.93 -8.16
CA ILE A 29 1.24 9.12 -6.72
C ILE A 29 0.85 7.83 -6.03
N THR A 30 1.72 7.32 -5.15
CA THR A 30 1.40 6.19 -4.29
C THR A 30 1.59 6.56 -2.82
N LEU A 31 0.60 6.17 -2.02
CA LEU A 31 0.58 6.33 -0.58
C LEU A 31 0.61 4.94 0.05
N PHE A 32 1.78 4.52 0.51
CA PHE A 32 1.91 3.30 1.30
C PHE A 32 1.50 3.55 2.75
N ARG A 33 1.38 2.50 3.54
CA ARG A 33 1.10 2.54 4.98
C ARG A 33 1.94 1.44 5.62
N ASN A 34 2.21 1.52 6.92
CA ASN A 34 2.77 0.37 7.64
C ASN A 34 1.96 -0.89 7.26
N PRO A 35 2.61 -1.92 6.68
CA PRO A 35 1.89 -3.08 6.13
C PRO A 35 1.13 -3.86 7.23
N VAL A 36 1.59 -3.81 8.49
CA VAL A 36 0.90 -4.39 9.65
C VAL A 36 -0.43 -3.67 9.89
N ASP A 37 -0.41 -2.35 9.97
CA ASP A 37 -1.60 -1.53 10.20
C ASP A 37 -2.56 -1.59 9.01
N ARG A 38 -2.02 -1.65 7.79
CA ARG A 38 -2.79 -1.85 6.56
C ARG A 38 -3.49 -3.21 6.55
N ALA A 39 -2.80 -4.28 6.96
CA ALA A 39 -3.37 -5.62 7.06
C ALA A 39 -4.54 -5.65 8.06
N TYR A 40 -4.33 -5.11 9.25
CA TYR A 40 -5.33 -5.09 10.31
C TYR A 40 -6.54 -4.22 9.98
N SER A 41 -6.30 -3.07 9.36
CA SER A 41 -7.36 -2.20 8.86
C SER A 41 -8.19 -2.89 7.77
N ASN A 42 -7.55 -3.65 6.88
CA ASN A 42 -8.24 -4.42 5.84
C ASN A 42 -9.05 -5.59 6.42
N TYR A 43 -8.52 -6.27 7.44
CA TYR A 43 -9.25 -7.30 8.19
C TYR A 43 -10.55 -6.78 8.76
N TYR A 44 -10.53 -5.62 9.45
CA TYR A 44 -11.76 -5.05 9.99
C TYR A 44 -12.74 -4.52 8.93
N LEU A 45 -12.26 -4.17 7.73
CA LEU A 45 -13.16 -3.92 6.61
C LEU A 45 -13.89 -5.21 6.21
N GLY A 46 -13.20 -6.35 6.17
CA GLY A 46 -13.80 -7.66 5.92
C GLY A 46 -14.81 -8.08 6.99
N ILE A 47 -14.51 -7.84 8.28
CA ILE A 47 -15.43 -8.09 9.40
C ILE A 47 -16.70 -7.26 9.25
N ARG A 48 -16.58 -5.94 8.99
CA ARG A 48 -17.75 -5.06 8.81
C ARG A 48 -18.57 -5.41 7.58
N ALA A 49 -17.94 -5.91 6.54
CA ALA A 49 -18.60 -6.37 5.32
C ALA A 49 -19.23 -7.77 5.46
N GLY A 50 -19.01 -8.49 6.57
CA GLY A 50 -19.47 -9.86 6.78
C GLY A 50 -18.73 -10.91 5.94
N SER A 51 -17.60 -10.55 5.32
CA SER A 51 -16.80 -11.47 4.50
C SER A 51 -15.69 -12.18 5.29
N GLU A 52 -15.47 -11.78 6.54
CA GLU A 52 -14.51 -12.38 7.46
C GLU A 52 -15.21 -12.78 8.76
N ASN A 53 -14.90 -13.98 9.24
CA ASN A 53 -15.47 -14.55 10.46
C ASN A 53 -14.39 -15.15 11.37
N LEU A 54 -13.14 -15.23 10.91
CA LEU A 54 -12.01 -15.73 11.68
C LEU A 54 -11.46 -14.64 12.60
N SER A 55 -10.72 -15.06 13.63
CA SER A 55 -9.82 -14.15 14.34
C SER A 55 -8.77 -13.60 13.37
N PHE A 56 -8.15 -12.46 13.69
CA PHE A 56 -7.13 -11.89 12.82
C PHE A 56 -5.95 -12.85 12.68
N GLU A 57 -5.56 -13.51 13.77
CA GLU A 57 -4.48 -14.47 13.83
C GLU A 57 -4.77 -15.70 12.97
N ASP A 58 -5.98 -16.28 13.05
CA ASP A 58 -6.37 -17.42 12.22
C ASP A 58 -6.44 -17.04 10.74
N ALA A 59 -6.98 -15.85 10.42
CA ALA A 59 -7.02 -15.34 9.05
C ALA A 59 -5.62 -15.18 8.45
N ILE A 60 -4.67 -14.68 9.24
CA ILE A 60 -3.25 -14.59 8.85
C ILE A 60 -2.68 -15.98 8.61
N GLN A 61 -2.90 -16.95 9.51
CA GLN A 61 -2.34 -18.29 9.34
C GLN A 61 -2.87 -18.99 8.09
N VAL A 62 -4.15 -18.81 7.78
CA VAL A 62 -4.76 -19.32 6.53
C VAL A 62 -4.07 -18.72 5.31
N GLU A 63 -3.91 -17.40 5.27
CA GLU A 63 -3.26 -16.73 4.13
C GLU A 63 -1.77 -17.12 4.03
N LEU A 64 -1.03 -17.13 5.14
CA LEU A 64 0.39 -17.53 5.15
C LEU A 64 0.57 -18.97 4.67
N THR A 65 -0.34 -19.88 5.04
CA THR A 65 -0.33 -21.25 4.55
C THR A 65 -0.57 -21.29 3.04
N SER A 66 -1.53 -20.50 2.54
CA SER A 66 -1.79 -20.35 1.11
C SER A 66 -0.58 -19.80 0.35
N LEU A 67 0.13 -18.84 0.93
CA LEU A 67 1.32 -18.22 0.33
C LEU A 67 2.55 -19.13 0.31
N LYS A 68 2.54 -20.28 0.99
CA LYS A 68 3.58 -21.31 0.84
C LYS A 68 3.42 -22.11 -0.45
N ASN A 69 2.23 -22.12 -1.06
CA ASN A 69 2.03 -22.75 -2.36
C ASN A 69 2.77 -21.93 -3.45
N PRO A 70 3.76 -22.50 -4.17
CA PRO A 70 4.51 -21.79 -5.19
C PRO A 70 3.64 -21.18 -6.32
N GLU A 71 2.52 -21.83 -6.66
CA GLU A 71 1.60 -21.33 -7.68
C GLU A 71 0.91 -20.04 -7.24
N ILE A 72 0.61 -19.92 -5.95
CA ILE A 72 -0.02 -18.74 -5.35
C ILE A 72 1.05 -17.67 -5.07
N ALA A 73 2.23 -18.07 -4.60
CA ALA A 73 3.34 -17.17 -4.29
C ALA A 73 3.93 -16.50 -5.54
N SER A 74 3.78 -17.13 -6.71
CA SER A 74 4.31 -16.68 -8.00
C SER A 74 4.14 -15.19 -8.23
N GLU A 75 5.18 -14.51 -8.75
CA GLU A 75 5.11 -13.09 -9.12
C GLU A 75 4.02 -12.82 -10.17
N ASN A 76 3.69 -13.82 -10.99
CA ASN A 76 2.67 -13.71 -12.05
C ASN A 76 1.24 -13.97 -11.57
N ASN A 77 1.05 -14.48 -10.36
CA ASN A 77 -0.27 -14.76 -9.83
C ASN A 77 -0.84 -13.52 -9.12
N LEU A 78 -1.77 -12.85 -9.78
CA LEU A 78 -2.44 -11.65 -9.25
C LEU A 78 -3.53 -11.99 -8.23
N GLU A 79 -4.02 -13.23 -8.20
CA GLU A 79 -5.10 -13.66 -7.30
C GLU A 79 -4.71 -13.50 -5.84
N LYS A 80 -3.41 -13.62 -5.54
CA LYS A 80 -2.88 -13.36 -4.20
C LYS A 80 -3.15 -11.94 -3.72
N TYR A 81 -3.33 -10.97 -4.61
CA TYR A 81 -3.68 -9.59 -4.25
C TYR A 81 -5.17 -9.29 -4.42
N THR A 82 -5.86 -9.92 -5.37
CA THR A 82 -7.29 -9.62 -5.64
C THR A 82 -8.22 -10.31 -4.66
N ASN A 83 -7.77 -11.36 -3.96
CA ASN A 83 -8.55 -12.00 -2.90
C ASN A 83 -8.94 -10.96 -1.81
N PRO A 84 -10.24 -10.82 -1.47
CA PRO A 84 -10.68 -9.95 -0.39
C PRO A 84 -9.98 -10.24 0.94
N ARG A 85 -9.71 -11.52 1.22
CA ARG A 85 -8.99 -12.01 2.42
C ARG A 85 -7.47 -12.00 2.27
N SER A 86 -6.93 -11.33 1.25
CA SER A 86 -5.51 -11.02 1.26
C SER A 86 -5.23 -9.83 2.19
N TYR A 87 -4.82 -10.15 3.40
CA TYR A 87 -4.37 -9.21 4.43
C TYR A 87 -2.84 -9.11 4.45
N ILE A 88 -2.12 -10.16 4.08
CA ILE A 88 -0.67 -10.20 4.11
C ILE A 88 -0.06 -9.81 2.77
N ALA A 89 -0.46 -10.47 1.67
CA ALA A 89 0.22 -10.31 0.39
C ALA A 89 0.12 -8.88 -0.16
N LYS A 90 -1.00 -8.18 0.07
CA LYS A 90 -1.14 -6.76 -0.29
C LYS A 90 -0.10 -5.84 0.37
N GLY A 91 0.59 -6.28 1.42
CA GLY A 91 1.72 -5.58 2.04
C GLY A 91 3.07 -5.77 1.32
N PHE A 92 3.15 -6.62 0.29
CA PHE A 92 4.37 -6.83 -0.51
C PHE A 92 4.58 -5.69 -1.52
N TYR A 93 4.79 -4.47 -1.02
CA TYR A 93 4.81 -3.26 -1.84
C TYR A 93 5.92 -3.23 -2.89
N ALA A 94 7.09 -3.80 -2.58
CA ALA A 94 8.20 -3.90 -3.54
C ALA A 94 7.79 -4.65 -4.82
N ASP A 95 7.10 -5.77 -4.66
CA ASP A 95 6.68 -6.63 -5.78
C ASP A 95 5.67 -5.89 -6.68
N GLN A 96 4.79 -5.10 -6.06
CA GLN A 96 3.77 -4.31 -6.75
C GLN A 96 4.39 -3.09 -7.46
N LEU A 97 5.24 -2.34 -6.76
CA LEU A 97 5.91 -1.14 -7.29
C LEU A 97 6.84 -1.46 -8.47
N LYS A 98 7.47 -2.65 -8.46
CA LYS A 98 8.32 -3.13 -9.57
C LYS A 98 7.59 -3.18 -10.91
N ILE A 99 6.27 -3.35 -10.92
CA ILE A 99 5.45 -3.32 -12.14
C ILE A 99 5.51 -1.94 -12.80
N TRP A 100 5.42 -0.88 -11.99
CA TRP A 100 5.35 0.50 -12.45
C TRP A 100 6.71 1.07 -12.83
N LEU A 101 7.75 0.77 -12.04
CA LEU A 101 9.12 1.19 -12.35
C LEU A 101 9.69 0.58 -13.64
N LYS A 102 9.08 -0.49 -14.16
CA LYS A 102 9.42 -1.06 -15.48
C LYS A 102 8.83 -0.27 -16.65
N LEU A 103 7.83 0.57 -16.40
CA LEU A 103 7.02 1.22 -17.44
C LEU A 103 7.12 2.75 -17.41
N PHE A 104 7.49 3.33 -16.28
CA PHE A 104 7.53 4.78 -16.05
C PHE A 104 8.88 5.19 -15.47
N GLN A 105 9.31 6.41 -15.77
CA GLN A 105 10.53 7.00 -15.21
C GLN A 105 10.34 7.33 -13.73
N HIS A 106 11.42 7.33 -12.95
CA HIS A 106 11.34 7.59 -11.51
C HIS A 106 10.73 8.96 -11.20
N GLU A 107 10.98 9.96 -12.04
CA GLU A 107 10.48 11.33 -11.94
C GLU A 107 8.96 11.43 -12.18
N GLN A 108 8.34 10.38 -12.73
CA GLN A 108 6.89 10.27 -12.89
C GLN A 108 6.20 9.66 -11.66
N LEU A 109 6.96 9.21 -10.65
CA LEU A 109 6.41 8.59 -9.45
C LEU A 109 6.71 9.43 -8.22
N PHE A 110 5.67 9.79 -7.48
CA PHE A 110 5.77 10.30 -6.13
C PHE A 110 5.36 9.21 -5.14
N ILE A 111 6.30 8.83 -4.28
CA ILE A 111 6.13 7.73 -3.32
C ILE A 111 6.22 8.30 -1.91
N THR A 112 5.16 8.11 -1.12
CA THR A 112 5.14 8.52 0.29
C THR A 112 4.38 7.50 1.15
N SER A 113 4.36 7.73 2.46
CA SER A 113 3.61 6.91 3.42
C SER A 113 2.48 7.71 4.07
N THR A 114 1.49 6.99 4.57
CA THR A 114 0.39 7.54 5.37
C THR A 114 0.94 8.19 6.62
N GLU A 115 1.94 7.59 7.26
CA GLU A 115 2.55 8.12 8.48
C GLU A 115 3.30 9.45 8.23
N ASP A 116 3.98 9.59 7.10
CA ASP A 116 4.62 10.84 6.71
C ASP A 116 3.57 11.92 6.39
N PHE A 117 2.51 11.54 5.68
CA PHE A 117 1.39 12.44 5.38
C PHE A 117 0.68 12.89 6.67
N GLU A 118 0.46 12.00 7.63
CA GLU A 118 -0.20 12.34 8.90
C GLU A 118 0.69 13.19 9.82
N SER A 119 2.00 12.94 9.84
CA SER A 119 2.91 13.68 10.71
C SER A 119 3.23 15.09 10.19
N LYS A 120 3.27 15.27 8.86
CA LYS A 120 3.64 16.54 8.21
C LYS A 120 2.73 16.84 7.01
N PRO A 121 1.41 16.96 7.21
CA PRO A 121 0.44 17.03 6.11
C PRO A 121 0.68 18.18 5.14
N GLN A 122 0.89 19.40 5.65
CA GLN A 122 1.15 20.55 4.78
C GLN A 122 2.43 20.37 3.95
N LYS A 123 3.50 19.86 4.59
CA LYS A 123 4.76 19.59 3.87
C LYS A 123 4.55 18.55 2.76
N THR A 124 3.86 17.45 3.04
CA THR A 124 3.62 16.42 2.04
C THR A 124 2.74 16.93 0.90
N LEU A 125 1.75 17.78 1.20
CA LEU A 125 0.96 18.47 0.17
C LEU A 125 1.81 19.40 -0.68
N ASP A 126 2.70 20.19 -0.07
CA ASP A 126 3.62 21.07 -0.79
C ASP A 126 4.57 20.28 -1.71
N ASP A 127 5.09 19.15 -1.23
CA ASP A 127 5.93 18.24 -2.02
C ASP A 127 5.13 17.65 -3.22
N ILE A 128 3.86 17.31 -3.01
CA ILE A 128 2.95 16.85 -4.07
C ILE A 128 2.67 17.98 -5.08
N TYR A 129 2.48 19.22 -4.61
CA TYR A 129 2.27 20.37 -5.49
C TYR A 129 3.49 20.66 -6.36
N ASP A 130 4.69 20.59 -5.80
CA ASP A 130 5.94 20.69 -6.56
C ASP A 130 6.05 19.56 -7.59
N PHE A 131 5.79 18.32 -7.15
CA PHE A 131 5.80 17.16 -8.03
C PHE A 131 4.80 17.32 -9.17
N LEU A 132 3.58 17.80 -8.91
CA LEU A 132 2.54 18.05 -9.90
C LEU A 132 2.81 19.30 -10.75
N GLN A 133 3.72 20.19 -10.31
CA GLN A 133 4.03 21.50 -10.90
C GLN A 133 2.82 22.45 -10.89
N ILE A 134 2.17 22.57 -9.73
CA ILE A 134 1.04 23.46 -9.51
C ILE A 134 1.28 24.42 -8.33
N PRO A 135 0.59 25.58 -8.26
CA PRO A 135 0.77 26.53 -7.17
C PRO A 135 0.39 25.97 -5.79
N LYS A 136 1.15 26.35 -4.75
CA LYS A 136 0.93 25.95 -3.33
C LYS A 136 -0.07 26.85 -2.58
N ASN A 137 -1.18 27.20 -3.22
CA ASN A 137 -2.11 28.22 -2.69
C ASN A 137 -3.37 27.64 -2.03
N LEU A 138 -3.41 26.33 -1.76
CA LEU A 138 -4.56 25.68 -1.16
C LEU A 138 -4.35 25.51 0.35
N VAL A 139 -5.12 26.26 1.13
CA VAL A 139 -5.34 25.99 2.55
C VAL A 139 -6.33 24.83 2.63
N ILE A 140 -5.84 23.63 2.94
CA ILE A 140 -6.68 22.43 3.03
C ILE A 140 -7.09 22.21 4.48
N ASN A 141 -8.40 21.98 4.71
CA ASN A 141 -8.87 21.47 5.99
C ASN A 141 -8.47 19.99 6.11
N LEU A 142 -7.60 19.67 7.06
CA LEU A 142 -7.02 18.35 7.27
C LEU A 142 -7.89 17.44 8.15
N GLU A 143 -9.21 17.57 8.04
CA GLU A 143 -10.14 16.68 8.72
C GLU A 143 -9.94 15.24 8.27
N LYS A 144 -9.84 14.32 9.23
CA LYS A 144 -9.70 12.89 8.95
C LYS A 144 -11.06 12.31 8.58
N TYR A 145 -11.19 11.84 7.34
CA TYR A 145 -12.38 11.13 6.87
C TYR A 145 -12.16 9.60 6.94
N LYS A 146 -13.25 8.85 7.15
CA LYS A 146 -13.25 7.36 7.19
C LYS A 146 -12.35 6.73 8.27
N VAL A 147 -12.18 7.42 9.40
CA VAL A 147 -11.52 6.84 10.58
C VAL A 147 -12.43 5.76 11.15
N SER A 148 -11.96 4.51 11.17
CA SER A 148 -12.66 3.41 11.82
C SER A 148 -12.01 3.12 13.16
N SER A 149 -12.84 2.92 14.19
CA SER A 149 -12.38 2.40 15.48
C SER A 149 -12.53 0.88 15.48
N TYR A 150 -11.49 0.19 15.94
CA TYR A 150 -11.47 -1.25 16.16
C TYR A 150 -10.55 -1.57 17.33
N PRO A 151 -10.73 -2.74 17.99
CA PRO A 151 -9.83 -3.19 19.05
C PRO A 151 -8.36 -3.08 18.67
N LYS A 152 -7.50 -2.88 19.68
CA LYS A 152 -6.06 -2.92 19.46
C LYS A 152 -5.63 -4.35 19.13
N MET A 153 -4.71 -4.48 18.18
CA MET A 153 -4.03 -5.75 17.89
C MET A 153 -3.27 -6.22 19.13
N LYS A 154 -3.23 -7.53 19.36
CA LYS A 154 -2.34 -8.12 20.38
C LYS A 154 -0.88 -7.79 20.06
N SER A 155 -0.09 -7.52 21.09
CA SER A 155 1.31 -7.13 20.94
C SER A 155 2.13 -8.22 20.23
N GLU A 156 1.89 -9.48 20.58
CA GLU A 156 2.57 -10.64 20.02
C GLU A 156 2.29 -10.79 18.51
N THR A 157 1.05 -10.53 18.09
CA THR A 157 0.68 -10.53 16.66
C THR A 157 1.36 -9.40 15.91
N ARG A 158 1.46 -8.21 16.52
CA ARG A 158 2.17 -7.08 15.93
C ARG A 158 3.65 -7.38 15.78
N GLU A 159 4.31 -7.85 16.84
CA GLU A 159 5.73 -8.21 16.83
C GLU A 159 6.04 -9.24 15.74
N PHE A 160 5.20 -10.29 15.65
CA PHE A 160 5.30 -11.29 14.59
C PHE A 160 5.20 -10.67 13.19
N LEU A 161 4.21 -9.81 12.95
CA LEU A 161 4.01 -9.19 11.62
C LEU A 161 5.10 -8.18 11.29
N VAL A 162 5.56 -7.38 12.25
CA VAL A 162 6.68 -6.45 12.07
C VAL A 162 7.92 -7.24 11.66
N ASP A 163 8.24 -8.32 12.36
CA ASP A 163 9.38 -9.18 12.01
C ASP A 163 9.22 -9.82 10.62
N PHE A 164 8.04 -10.39 10.34
CA PHE A 164 7.70 -10.97 9.04
C PHE A 164 7.89 -9.98 7.89
N TYR A 165 7.45 -8.72 8.05
CA TYR A 165 7.56 -7.71 7.00
C TYR A 165 8.96 -7.10 6.85
N LYS A 166 9.91 -7.31 7.77
CA LYS A 166 11.27 -6.71 7.68
C LYS A 166 11.92 -6.91 6.33
N ILE A 167 11.92 -8.14 5.81
CA ILE A 167 12.54 -8.47 4.51
C ILE A 167 11.80 -7.79 3.36
N HIS A 168 10.46 -7.73 3.41
CA HIS A 168 9.65 -7.09 2.38
C HIS A 168 9.80 -5.56 2.39
N ASN A 169 9.86 -4.96 3.57
CA ASN A 169 10.10 -3.54 3.78
C ASN A 169 11.50 -3.14 3.32
N ALA A 170 12.52 -3.95 3.64
CA ALA A 170 13.89 -3.71 3.18
C ALA A 170 13.98 -3.68 1.64
N LYS A 171 13.29 -4.59 0.94
CA LYS A 171 13.20 -4.56 -0.53
C LYS A 171 12.60 -3.26 -1.03
N LEU A 172 11.49 -2.81 -0.44
CA LEU A 172 10.86 -1.54 -0.82
C LEU A 172 11.81 -0.38 -0.58
N PHE A 173 12.39 -0.28 0.63
CA PHE A 173 13.25 0.84 1.02
C PHE A 173 14.48 0.97 0.11
N ASN A 174 15.08 -0.15 -0.26
CA ASN A 174 16.16 -0.18 -1.24
C ASN A 174 15.70 0.30 -2.62
N MET A 175 14.51 -0.08 -3.07
CA MET A 175 13.96 0.36 -4.36
C MET A 175 13.67 1.86 -4.41
N ILE A 176 13.26 2.46 -3.29
CA ILE A 176 12.85 3.88 -3.25
C ILE A 176 13.94 4.81 -2.67
N GLY A 177 15.08 4.26 -2.24
CA GLY A 177 16.19 5.02 -1.67
C GLY A 177 15.89 5.72 -0.35
N ARG A 178 14.84 5.32 0.37
CA ARG A 178 14.44 5.89 1.67
C ARG A 178 13.81 4.83 2.57
N LYS A 179 13.93 5.04 3.89
CA LYS A 179 13.32 4.18 4.92
C LYS A 179 12.07 4.84 5.49
N PHE A 180 11.03 4.05 5.72
CA PHE A 180 9.88 4.44 6.54
C PHE A 180 10.01 3.87 7.96
N ASP A 181 9.46 4.57 8.94
CA ASP A 181 9.48 4.15 10.35
C ASP A 181 8.35 3.13 10.63
N TRP A 182 8.46 1.96 10.00
CA TRP A 182 7.48 0.87 10.11
C TRP A 182 7.95 -0.29 11.00
N ASP A 183 9.05 -0.12 11.72
CA ASP A 183 9.58 -1.11 12.67
C ASP A 183 8.84 -1.07 14.03
N LYS A 184 7.63 -0.48 14.05
CA LYS A 184 6.83 -0.17 15.23
C LYS A 184 5.47 -0.87 15.24
#